data_AF-A0A9W6YYX2-F1
#
_entry.id   AF-A0A9W6YYX2-F1
#
_cell.length_a   1.000
_cell.length_b   1.000
_cell.length_c   1.000
_cell.angle_alpha   90.00
_cell.angle_beta   90.00
_cell.angle_gamma   90.00
#
_symmetry.space_group_name_H-M   'P 1'
#
loop_
_entity.id
_entity.type
_entity.pdbx_description
1 polymer ?
#
loop_
_entity_poly.entity_id
_entity_poly.type
_entity_poly.pdbx_seq_one_letter_code
_entity_poly.pdbx_strand_id
1 'polypeptide(L)'
;MSFAIQQMAINLLLNTLSSSMDMVGLCPKYINIRRGSFIIMVVGVLIWPWKILASATAVIIFGSGWGCFCSGQTGIIIAKYFIVYKRKILLKDLYINSRESIYWFWDGIDWRSIFAFFLSIVFLMPGLAYSAKGESNGFWSWIFAVSYAWGMFMAIGSTLLLNWLFPGTTKMPDSKVDDYYNAQGDSMKRQFSYDEESVVSATDFDDVAVEAQEVKAKNAAVVLAA
;
A
#
# COMPACT_ATOMS: atom_id res chain seq x y z
N MET A 1 -25.46 3.19 18.07
CA MET A 1 -24.38 2.20 18.28
C MET A 1 -23.70 1.78 16.98
N SER A 2 -24.42 1.55 15.88
CA SER A 2 -23.83 1.11 14.60
C SER A 2 -22.72 2.02 14.05
N PHE A 3 -22.87 3.34 14.14
CA PHE A 3 -21.84 4.29 13.70
C PHE A 3 -20.53 4.17 14.49
N ALA A 4 -20.60 4.06 15.82
CA ALA A 4 -19.42 3.92 16.67
C ALA A 4 -18.69 2.60 16.37
N ILE A 5 -19.44 1.51 16.19
CA ILE A 5 -18.87 0.20 15.83
C ILE A 5 -18.17 0.27 14.46
N GLN A 6 -18.80 0.90 13.47
CA GLN A 6 -18.21 1.10 12.15
C GLN A 6 -16.91 1.90 12.21
N GLN A 7 -16.90 3.01 12.96
CA GLN A 7 -15.71 3.85 13.08
C GLN A 7 -14.56 3.13 13.78
N MET A 8 -14.85 2.34 14.81
CA MET A 8 -13.84 1.49 15.45
C MET A 8 -13.30 0.42 14.49
N ALA A 9 -14.19 -0.25 13.74
CA ALA A 9 -13.82 -1.29 12.80
C ALA A 9 -12.91 -0.76 11.66
N ILE A 10 -13.28 0.37 11.05
CA ILE A 10 -12.51 0.97 9.96
C ILE A 10 -11.13 1.43 10.44
N ASN A 11 -11.04 2.05 11.63
CA ASN A 11 -9.75 2.46 12.20
C ASN A 11 -8.85 1.25 12.49
N LEU A 12 -9.40 0.16 13.02
CA LEU A 12 -8.67 -1.07 13.26
C LEU A 12 -8.17 -1.70 11.94
N LEU A 13 -9.02 -1.78 10.93
CA LEU A 13 -8.68 -2.42 9.66
C LEU A 13 -7.71 -1.57 8.81
N LEU A 14 -8.01 -0.29 8.59
CA LEU A 14 -7.22 0.54 7.68
C LEU A 14 -5.91 1.00 8.31
N ASN A 15 -5.93 1.47 9.55
CA ASN A 15 -4.74 2.04 10.17
C ASN A 15 -3.88 0.95 10.82
N THR A 16 -4.47 0.07 11.62
CA THR A 16 -3.68 -0.92 12.37
C THR A 16 -3.22 -2.08 11.48
N LEU A 17 -4.09 -2.69 10.66
CA LEU A 17 -3.67 -3.85 9.84
C LEU A 17 -2.67 -3.45 8.76
N SER A 18 -2.91 -2.35 8.02
CA SER A 18 -1.97 -1.91 6.97
C SER A 18 -0.59 -1.63 7.55
N SER A 19 -0.51 -0.85 8.64
CA SER A 19 0.79 -0.58 9.27
C SER A 19 1.43 -1.84 9.87
N SER A 20 0.62 -2.81 10.32
CA SER A 20 1.15 -4.11 10.75
C SER A 20 1.75 -4.91 9.60
N MET A 21 1.15 -4.87 8.41
CA MET A 21 1.69 -5.52 7.21
C MET A 21 3.02 -4.91 6.79
N ASP A 22 3.14 -3.58 6.81
CA ASP A 22 4.39 -2.88 6.51
C ASP A 22 5.52 -3.29 7.49
N MET A 23 5.19 -3.41 8.79
CA MET A 23 6.16 -3.85 9.80
C MET A 23 6.61 -5.30 9.63
N VAL A 24 5.70 -6.19 9.21
CA VAL A 24 6.04 -7.59 8.90
C VAL A 24 6.97 -7.66 7.70
N GLY A 25 6.76 -6.81 6.68
CA GLY A 25 7.65 -6.70 5.52
C GLY A 25 9.07 -6.25 5.88
N LEU A 26 9.21 -5.35 6.87
CA LEU A 26 10.53 -4.85 7.31
C LEU A 26 11.35 -5.89 8.10
N CYS A 27 10.69 -6.60 9.03
CA CYS A 27 11.37 -7.53 9.95
C CYS A 27 10.59 -8.85 10.08
N PRO A 28 10.48 -9.66 9.00
CA PRO A 28 9.61 -10.84 8.97
C PRO A 28 10.00 -11.92 9.98
N LYS A 29 11.28 -11.98 10.38
CA LYS A 29 11.77 -12.94 11.37
C LYS A 29 11.34 -12.63 12.81
N TYR A 30 11.08 -11.35 13.12
CA TYR A 30 10.86 -10.88 14.50
C TYR A 30 9.41 -10.44 14.76
N ILE A 31 8.74 -9.92 13.74
CA ILE A 31 7.43 -9.28 13.85
C ILE A 31 6.40 -10.10 13.08
N ASN A 32 5.37 -10.55 13.80
CA ASN A 32 4.14 -11.10 13.22
C ASN A 32 3.06 -10.00 13.19
N ILE A 33 2.04 -10.15 12.36
CA ILE A 33 0.91 -9.19 12.25
C ILE A 33 0.36 -8.81 13.63
N ARG A 34 0.13 -9.81 14.51
CA ARG A 34 -0.36 -9.57 15.88
C ARG A 34 0.59 -8.68 16.69
N ARG A 35 1.90 -8.92 16.62
CA ARG A 35 2.92 -8.13 17.33
C ARG A 35 3.02 -6.72 16.75
N GLY A 36 2.97 -6.58 15.43
CA GLY A 36 2.93 -5.30 14.73
C GLY A 36 1.75 -4.43 15.20
N SER A 37 0.57 -5.03 15.31
CA SER A 37 -0.63 -4.32 15.78
C SER A 37 -0.48 -3.75 17.19
N PHE A 38 0.13 -4.50 18.11
CA PHE A 38 0.42 -3.99 19.46
C PHE A 38 1.40 -2.82 19.45
N ILE A 39 2.45 -2.88 18.61
CA ILE A 39 3.44 -1.79 18.51
C ILE A 39 2.77 -0.52 17.96
N ILE A 40 2.00 -0.63 16.89
CA ILE A 40 1.26 0.49 16.30
C ILE A 40 0.28 1.10 17.29
N MET A 41 -0.42 0.28 18.08
CA MET A 41 -1.34 0.74 19.12
C MET A 41 -0.63 1.62 20.15
N VAL A 42 0.53 1.17 20.66
CA VAL A 42 1.33 1.94 21.63
C VAL A 42 1.81 3.24 21.01
N VAL A 43 2.36 3.20 19.79
CA VAL A 43 2.83 4.39 19.08
C VAL A 43 1.68 5.38 18.83
N GLY A 44 0.50 4.91 18.46
CA GLY A 44 -0.69 5.74 18.25
C GLY A 44 -1.11 6.52 19.50
N VAL A 45 -1.02 5.91 20.69
CA VAL A 45 -1.28 6.60 21.96
C VAL A 45 -0.17 7.61 22.28
N LEU A 46 1.09 7.28 22.00
CA LEU A 46 2.25 8.15 22.26
C LEU A 46 2.27 9.42 21.39
N ILE A 47 1.64 9.40 20.20
CA ILE A 47 1.50 10.57 19.33
C ILE A 47 0.61 11.66 19.96
N TRP A 48 -0.09 11.36 21.06
CA TRP A 48 -1.01 12.27 21.76
C TRP A 48 -2.01 12.95 20.81
N PRO A 49 -2.83 12.15 20.10
CA PRO A 49 -3.70 12.67 19.04
C PRO A 49 -4.68 13.74 19.55
N TRP A 50 -5.11 13.65 20.81
CA TRP A 50 -6.01 14.63 21.44
C TRP A 50 -5.48 16.07 21.40
N LYS A 51 -4.15 16.25 21.40
CA LYS A 51 -3.55 17.59 21.31
C LYS A 51 -3.73 18.21 19.92
N ILE A 52 -3.71 17.39 18.87
CA ILE A 52 -3.94 17.84 17.49
C ILE A 52 -5.43 18.12 17.28
N LEU A 53 -6.31 17.26 17.82
CA LEU A 53 -7.77 17.42 17.71
C LEU A 53 -8.32 18.64 18.46
N ALA A 54 -7.56 19.21 19.39
CA ALA A 54 -7.97 20.42 20.12
C ALA A 54 -8.14 21.66 19.21
N SER A 55 -7.58 21.65 17.99
CA SER A 55 -7.72 22.75 17.02
C SER A 55 -8.12 22.24 15.64
N ALA A 56 -9.23 22.75 15.10
CA ALA A 56 -9.68 22.44 13.75
C ALA A 56 -8.62 22.81 12.70
N THR A 57 -7.94 23.94 12.87
CA THR A 57 -6.87 24.39 11.98
C THR A 57 -5.69 23.43 12.01
N ALA A 58 -5.31 22.90 13.18
CA ALA A 58 -4.22 21.93 13.30
C ALA A 58 -4.53 20.61 12.59
N VAL A 59 -5.78 20.13 12.67
CA VAL A 59 -6.23 18.92 11.95
C VAL A 59 -6.14 19.12 10.43
N ILE A 60 -6.56 20.28 9.93
CA ILE A 60 -6.51 20.59 8.49
C ILE A 60 -5.05 20.64 8.01
N ILE A 61 -4.18 21.37 8.71
CA ILE A 61 -2.76 21.48 8.34
C ILE A 61 -2.07 20.11 8.35
N PHE A 62 -2.33 19.30 9.39
CA PHE A 62 -1.77 17.96 9.49
C PHE A 62 -2.24 17.05 8.35
N GLY A 63 -3.55 17.05 8.05
CA GLY A 63 -4.12 16.28 6.95
C GLY A 63 -3.58 16.71 5.58
N SER A 64 -3.47 18.02 5.34
CA SER A 64 -2.88 18.54 4.10
C SER A 64 -1.39 18.20 4.00
N GLY A 65 -0.65 18.23 5.10
CA GLY A 65 0.74 17.78 5.16
C GLY A 65 0.88 16.31 4.77
N TRP A 66 0.05 15.42 5.33
CA TRP A 66 0.03 14.00 4.97
C TRP A 66 -0.23 13.79 3.47
N GLY A 67 -1.22 14.48 2.90
CA GLY A 67 -1.53 14.43 1.47
C GLY A 67 -0.35 14.84 0.58
N CYS A 68 0.48 15.79 1.01
CA CYS A 68 1.71 16.17 0.29
C CYS A 68 2.70 15.00 0.19
N PHE A 69 2.91 14.27 1.28
CA PHE A 69 3.80 13.10 1.28
C PHE A 69 3.24 11.96 0.41
N CYS A 70 1.95 11.66 0.54
CA CYS A 70 1.31 10.61 -0.25
C CYS A 70 1.38 10.88 -1.76
N SER A 71 1.24 12.14 -2.18
CA SER A 71 1.33 12.51 -3.60
C SER A 71 2.67 12.11 -4.24
N GLY A 72 3.79 12.32 -3.53
CA GLY A 72 5.12 11.92 -4.00
C GLY A 72 5.27 10.41 -4.09
N GLN A 73 4.79 9.68 -3.09
CA GLN A 73 4.82 8.21 -3.08
C GLN A 73 4.00 7.62 -4.24
N THR A 74 2.77 8.10 -4.42
CA THR A 74 1.89 7.65 -5.49
C THR A 74 2.51 7.91 -6.87
N GLY A 75 3.13 9.07 -7.09
CA GLY A 75 3.81 9.39 -8.35
C GLY A 75 4.96 8.44 -8.67
N ILE A 76 5.79 8.08 -7.68
CA ILE A 76 6.91 7.12 -7.86
C ILE A 76 6.38 5.73 -8.21
N ILE A 77 5.35 5.26 -7.49
CA ILE A 77 4.75 3.94 -7.73
C ILE A 77 4.19 3.89 -9.15
N ILE A 78 3.45 4.93 -9.57
CA ILE A 78 2.90 5.02 -10.92
C ILE A 78 4.01 5.01 -11.97
N ALA A 79 5.04 5.86 -11.81
CA ALA A 79 6.14 5.94 -12.78
C ALA A 79 6.87 4.61 -12.91
N LYS A 80 7.23 3.98 -11.80
CA LYS A 80 7.97 2.71 -11.82
C LYS A 80 7.12 1.59 -12.40
N TYR A 81 5.90 1.41 -11.92
CA TYR A 81 5.07 0.28 -12.36
C TYR A 81 4.57 0.43 -13.81
N PHE A 82 4.00 1.58 -14.16
CA PHE A 82 3.38 1.75 -15.48
C PHE A 82 4.38 2.12 -16.57
N ILE A 83 5.38 2.94 -16.28
CA ILE A 83 6.26 3.50 -17.31
C ILE A 83 7.58 2.72 -17.41
N VAL A 84 8.29 2.55 -16.29
CA VAL A 84 9.61 1.88 -16.27
C VAL A 84 9.47 0.38 -16.49
N TYR A 85 8.65 -0.27 -15.65
CA TYR A 85 8.46 -1.72 -15.69
C TYR A 85 7.35 -2.18 -16.65
N LYS A 86 6.61 -1.24 -17.26
CA LYS A 86 5.55 -1.53 -18.24
C LYS A 86 4.55 -2.61 -17.78
N ARG A 87 4.16 -2.56 -16.50
CA ARG A 87 3.26 -3.52 -15.82
C ARG A 87 3.82 -4.95 -15.77
N LYS A 88 5.14 -5.11 -15.76
CA LYS A 88 5.82 -6.39 -15.51
C LYS A 88 6.40 -6.38 -14.11
N ILE A 89 6.16 -7.42 -13.31
CA ILE A 89 6.78 -7.59 -12.00
C ILE A 89 7.20 -9.06 -11.87
N LEU A 90 8.47 -9.29 -11.53
CA LEU A 90 8.96 -10.61 -11.13
C LEU A 90 8.80 -10.75 -9.60
N LEU A 91 7.96 -11.69 -9.15
CA LEU A 91 7.61 -11.82 -7.73
C LEU A 91 8.70 -12.50 -6.90
N LYS A 92 9.38 -13.52 -7.45
CA LYS A 92 10.52 -14.20 -6.79
C LYS A 92 11.59 -13.22 -6.34
N ASP A 93 11.98 -12.32 -7.23
CA ASP A 93 13.03 -11.34 -6.95
C ASP A 93 12.61 -10.28 -5.91
N LEU A 94 11.32 -10.12 -5.64
CA LEU A 94 10.82 -9.22 -4.59
C LEU A 94 11.11 -9.74 -3.18
N TYR A 95 11.22 -11.07 -3.02
CA TYR A 95 11.50 -11.71 -1.73
C TYR A 95 12.96 -12.16 -1.56
N ILE A 96 13.81 -11.94 -2.57
CA ILE A 96 15.23 -12.30 -2.53
C ILE A 96 16.07 -11.09 -2.08
N ASN A 97 16.74 -11.22 -0.94
CA ASN A 97 17.65 -10.22 -0.36
C ASN A 97 19.11 -10.45 -0.80
N SER A 98 19.36 -10.57 -2.10
CA SER A 98 20.69 -10.82 -2.68
C SER A 98 20.93 -9.98 -3.95
N ARG A 99 22.20 -9.81 -4.34
CA ARG A 99 22.63 -9.12 -5.58
C ARG A 99 22.06 -9.72 -6.86
N GLU A 100 21.54 -10.94 -6.77
CA GLU A 100 20.86 -11.65 -7.86
C GLU A 100 19.51 -11.03 -8.18
N SER A 101 18.83 -10.39 -7.20
CA SER A 101 17.53 -9.75 -7.41
C SER A 101 17.63 -8.56 -8.38
N ILE A 102 16.69 -8.48 -9.32
CA ILE A 102 16.53 -7.30 -10.19
C ILE A 102 16.23 -6.01 -9.41
N TYR A 103 15.74 -6.12 -8.16
CA TYR A 103 15.41 -4.97 -7.31
C TYR A 103 16.50 -4.64 -6.28
N TRP A 104 17.69 -5.23 -6.39
CA TRP A 104 18.79 -4.96 -5.46
C TRP A 104 19.36 -3.53 -5.56
N PHE A 105 19.28 -2.87 -6.73
CA PHE A 105 19.83 -1.52 -6.96
C PHE A 105 21.23 -1.32 -6.32
N TRP A 106 21.41 -0.28 -5.49
CA TRP A 106 22.64 -0.01 -4.76
C TRP A 106 22.53 -0.56 -3.33
N ASP A 107 22.89 -1.83 -3.18
CA ASP A 107 22.90 -2.56 -1.90
C ASP A 107 21.54 -2.62 -1.17
N GLY A 108 20.48 -2.81 -1.95
CA GLY A 108 19.08 -2.83 -1.50
C GLY A 108 18.39 -1.47 -1.56
N ILE A 109 19.10 -0.39 -1.87
CA ILE A 109 18.56 0.98 -1.84
C ILE A 109 18.42 1.57 -3.25
N ASP A 110 17.19 1.97 -3.60
CA ASP A 110 16.92 2.78 -4.79
C ASP A 110 16.99 4.28 -4.46
N TRP A 111 18.20 4.83 -4.48
CA TRP A 111 18.47 6.23 -4.20
C TRP A 111 17.70 7.19 -5.12
N ARG A 112 17.33 6.76 -6.33
CA ARG A 112 16.60 7.58 -7.31
C ARG A 112 15.16 7.83 -6.87
N SER A 113 14.49 6.79 -6.37
CA SER A 113 13.14 6.91 -5.82
C SER A 113 13.14 7.79 -4.57
N ILE A 114 14.16 7.67 -3.72
CA ILE A 114 14.31 8.51 -2.53
C ILE A 114 14.50 9.97 -2.93
N PHE A 115 15.37 10.25 -3.90
CA PHE A 115 15.58 11.61 -4.39
C PHE A 115 14.31 12.20 -5.04
N ALA A 116 13.62 11.42 -5.88
CA ALA A 116 12.35 11.82 -6.50
C ALA A 116 11.28 12.16 -5.45
N PHE A 117 11.23 11.38 -4.36
CA PHE A 117 10.32 11.62 -3.25
C PHE A 117 10.61 12.96 -2.57
N PHE A 118 11.85 13.20 -2.14
CA PHE A 118 12.22 14.46 -1.50
C PHE A 118 12.05 15.66 -2.42
N LEU A 119 12.40 15.52 -3.70
CA LEU A 119 12.23 16.59 -4.67
C LEU A 119 10.77 16.98 -4.80
N SER A 120 9.84 16.01 -4.87
CA SER A 120 8.41 16.30 -4.90
C SER A 120 7.97 17.10 -3.67
N ILE A 121 8.41 16.72 -2.47
CA ILE A 121 8.01 17.36 -1.21
C ILE A 121 8.59 18.77 -1.07
N VAL A 122 9.85 18.98 -1.46
CA VAL A 122 10.53 20.28 -1.31
C VAL A 122 9.78 21.40 -2.03
N PHE A 123 9.16 21.11 -3.18
CA PHE A 123 8.35 22.10 -3.89
C PHE A 123 7.00 22.41 -3.21
N LEU A 124 6.47 21.50 -2.40
CA LEU A 124 5.21 21.69 -1.67
C LEU A 124 5.43 22.34 -0.29
N MET A 125 6.63 22.25 0.28
CA MET A 125 6.96 22.75 1.62
C MET A 125 6.70 24.25 1.84
N PRO A 126 7.02 25.17 0.90
CA PRO A 126 6.70 26.58 1.07
C PRO A 126 5.19 26.81 1.22
N GLY A 127 4.38 26.12 0.41
CA GLY A 127 2.93 26.21 0.48
C GLY A 127 2.34 25.70 1.80
N LEU A 128 2.89 24.61 2.34
CA LEU A 128 2.52 24.10 3.65
C LEU A 128 2.87 25.08 4.78
N ALA A 129 4.05 25.72 4.70
CA ALA A 129 4.50 26.69 5.69
C ALA A 129 3.61 27.95 5.72
N TYR A 130 3.18 28.45 4.56
CA TYR A 130 2.24 29.56 4.46
C TYR A 130 0.86 29.19 5.02
N SER A 131 0.36 27.98 4.67
CA SER A 131 -0.89 27.44 5.24
C SER A 131 -0.84 27.36 6.76
N ALA A 132 0.30 26.95 7.34
CA ALA A 132 0.48 26.87 8.78
C ALA A 132 0.49 28.24 9.49
N LYS A 133 0.93 29.31 8.81
CA LYS A 133 0.94 30.68 9.34
C LYS A 133 -0.37 31.43 9.14
N GLY A 134 -1.29 30.90 8.32
CA GLY A 134 -2.50 31.62 7.91
C GLY A 134 -2.22 32.77 6.92
N GLU A 135 -1.05 32.76 6.30
CA GLU A 135 -0.63 33.76 5.31
C GLU A 135 -0.78 33.17 3.90
N SER A 136 -1.03 34.01 2.90
CA SER A 136 -1.13 33.58 1.50
C SER A 136 -0.07 34.27 0.66
N ASN A 137 0.76 33.48 -0.01
CA ASN A 137 1.64 33.95 -1.07
C ASN A 137 1.10 33.33 -2.37
N GLY A 138 0.35 34.11 -3.15
CA GLY A 138 -0.61 33.62 -4.14
C GLY A 138 -0.14 32.45 -5.01
N PHE A 139 1.11 32.49 -5.49
CA PHE A 139 1.69 31.41 -6.29
C PHE A 139 1.88 30.09 -5.50
N TRP A 140 2.49 30.16 -4.32
CA TRP A 140 2.78 29.00 -3.48
C TRP A 140 1.51 28.41 -2.86
N SER A 141 0.57 29.27 -2.48
CA SER A 141 -0.74 28.85 -1.98
C SER A 141 -1.58 28.16 -3.07
N TRP A 142 -1.46 28.60 -4.32
CA TRP A 142 -2.10 27.94 -5.46
C TRP A 142 -1.50 26.56 -5.76
N ILE A 143 -0.16 26.45 -5.78
CA ILE A 143 0.51 25.15 -5.92
C ILE A 143 0.09 24.19 -4.80
N PHE A 144 -0.03 24.69 -3.57
CA PHE A 144 -0.46 23.88 -2.44
C PHE A 144 -1.92 23.41 -2.54
N ALA A 145 -2.81 24.24 -3.11
CA ALA A 145 -4.18 23.83 -3.38
C ALA A 145 -4.26 22.65 -4.37
N VAL A 146 -3.31 22.58 -5.30
CA VAL A 146 -3.16 21.50 -6.29
C VAL A 146 -2.04 20.52 -5.89
N SER A 147 -1.67 20.50 -4.60
CA SER A 147 -0.54 19.75 -4.04
C SER A 147 -0.49 18.30 -4.51
N TYR A 148 -1.63 17.61 -4.48
CA TYR A 148 -1.67 16.19 -4.83
C TYR A 148 -1.31 15.93 -6.30
N ALA A 149 -1.89 16.67 -7.24
CA ALA A 149 -1.57 16.50 -8.65
C ALA A 149 -0.15 16.98 -8.97
N TRP A 150 0.24 18.15 -8.43
CA TRP A 150 1.58 18.71 -8.64
C TRP A 150 2.68 17.79 -8.11
N GLY A 151 2.53 17.29 -6.87
CA GLY A 151 3.47 16.35 -6.26
C GLY A 151 3.61 15.05 -7.04
N MET A 152 2.49 14.49 -7.53
CA MET A 152 2.53 13.32 -8.42
C MET A 152 3.29 13.60 -9.72
N PHE A 153 3.02 14.71 -10.41
CA PHE A 153 3.71 15.04 -11.66
C PHE A 153 5.21 15.25 -11.46
N MET A 154 5.59 15.95 -10.38
CA MET A 154 7.00 16.17 -10.04
C MET A 154 7.70 14.86 -9.70
N ALA A 155 7.05 13.96 -8.96
CA ALA A 155 7.58 12.64 -8.65
C ALA A 155 7.72 11.76 -9.90
N ILE A 156 6.75 11.77 -10.81
CA ILE A 156 6.82 11.04 -12.08
C ILE A 156 7.96 11.60 -12.94
N GLY A 157 7.98 12.92 -13.17
CA GLY A 157 8.99 13.57 -14.00
C GLY A 157 10.40 13.34 -13.49
N SER A 158 10.63 13.49 -12.18
CA SER A 158 11.94 13.26 -11.57
C SER A 158 12.37 11.80 -11.63
N THR A 159 11.46 10.85 -11.40
CA THR A 159 11.75 9.41 -11.52
C THR A 159 12.14 9.04 -12.95
N LEU A 160 11.44 9.57 -13.96
CA LEU A 160 11.76 9.31 -15.36
C LEU A 160 13.08 9.97 -15.78
N LEU A 161 13.30 11.22 -15.36
CA LEU A 161 14.54 11.95 -15.63
C LEU A 161 15.76 11.21 -15.03
N LEU A 162 15.66 10.74 -13.79
CA LEU A 162 16.72 9.96 -13.16
C LEU A 162 16.94 8.59 -13.81
N ASN A 163 15.88 7.93 -14.27
CA ASN A 163 16.02 6.68 -15.04
C ASN A 163 16.64 6.92 -16.42
N TRP A 164 16.38 8.07 -17.04
CA TRP A 164 16.98 8.45 -18.32
C TRP A 164 18.46 8.84 -18.17
N LEU A 165 18.82 9.57 -17.11
CA LEU A 165 20.22 9.94 -16.83
C LEU A 165 21.07 8.72 -16.42
N PHE A 166 20.48 7.73 -15.75
CA PHE A 166 21.18 6.54 -15.25
C PHE A 166 20.48 5.23 -15.68
N PRO A 167 20.54 4.86 -16.96
CA PRO A 167 19.83 3.69 -17.48
C PRO A 167 20.40 2.35 -16.98
N GLY A 168 21.69 2.28 -16.64
CA GLY A 168 22.39 1.03 -16.31
C GLY A 168 22.04 0.39 -14.97
N THR A 169 21.22 1.03 -14.13
CA THR A 169 20.93 0.53 -12.77
C THR A 169 19.59 -0.22 -12.68
N THR A 170 18.69 -0.06 -13.67
CA THR A 170 17.37 -0.69 -13.64
C THR A 170 17.34 -1.93 -14.53
N LYS A 171 17.27 -3.12 -13.93
CA LYS A 171 17.04 -4.37 -14.65
C LYS A 171 15.54 -4.55 -14.91
N MET A 172 15.17 -4.91 -16.13
CA MET A 172 13.77 -5.15 -16.49
C MET A 172 13.39 -6.62 -16.25
N PRO A 173 12.16 -6.91 -15.78
CA PRO A 173 11.63 -8.26 -15.76
C PRO A 173 11.43 -8.79 -17.19
N ASP A 174 11.88 -10.02 -17.44
CA ASP A 174 11.68 -10.67 -18.75
C ASP A 174 10.20 -10.96 -19.02
N SER A 175 9.49 -11.52 -18.05
CA SER A 175 8.09 -11.95 -18.18
C SER A 175 7.09 -10.97 -17.55
N LYS A 176 5.84 -10.98 -18.06
CA LYS A 176 4.82 -9.99 -17.70
C LYS A 176 4.13 -10.35 -16.38
N VAL A 177 3.83 -11.63 -16.18
CA VAL A 177 3.26 -12.25 -14.97
C VAL A 177 3.39 -13.77 -15.15
N ASP A 178 4.51 -14.44 -14.87
CA ASP A 178 4.65 -15.84 -15.37
C ASP A 178 5.22 -16.90 -14.44
N ASP A 179 5.20 -16.70 -13.13
CA ASP A 179 5.40 -17.83 -12.22
C ASP A 179 4.24 -17.86 -11.21
N TYR A 180 3.29 -18.79 -11.41
CA TYR A 180 2.47 -19.22 -10.29
C TYR A 180 3.40 -20.01 -9.38
N TYR A 181 3.66 -19.52 -8.17
CA TYR A 181 4.43 -20.29 -7.20
C TYR A 181 3.51 -21.32 -6.56
N ASN A 182 3.90 -22.60 -6.61
CA ASN A 182 3.22 -23.65 -5.82
C ASN A 182 3.40 -23.35 -4.31
N ALA A 183 2.70 -24.09 -3.44
CA ALA A 183 2.86 -23.94 -1.99
C ALA A 183 4.30 -24.19 -1.50
N GLN A 184 5.15 -24.77 -2.36
CA GLN A 184 6.57 -25.05 -2.15
C GLN A 184 7.52 -23.96 -2.68
N GLY A 185 7.03 -22.93 -3.38
CA GLY A 185 7.83 -21.81 -3.88
C GLY A 185 8.46 -21.98 -5.27
N ASP A 186 8.07 -22.99 -6.05
CA ASP A 186 8.57 -23.23 -7.41
C ASP A 186 7.72 -22.52 -8.47
N SER A 187 8.39 -21.94 -9.46
CA SER A 187 7.78 -21.27 -10.61
C SER A 187 7.05 -22.23 -11.55
N MET A 188 5.72 -22.15 -11.62
CA MET A 188 4.91 -22.83 -12.63
C MET A 188 4.62 -21.88 -13.80
N LYS A 189 5.06 -22.27 -15.00
CA LYS A 189 4.67 -21.60 -16.26
C LYS A 189 3.19 -21.86 -16.53
N ARG A 190 2.46 -20.86 -17.04
CA ARG A 190 1.10 -21.05 -17.56
C ARG A 190 1.10 -22.12 -18.68
N GLN A 191 0.64 -23.33 -18.36
CA GLN A 191 -0.01 -24.19 -19.35
C GLN A 191 -1.50 -23.88 -19.29
N PHE A 192 -1.98 -23.01 -20.19
CA PHE A 192 -3.41 -22.89 -20.43
C PHE A 192 -3.85 -24.14 -21.21
N SER A 193 -4.19 -25.22 -20.50
CA SER A 193 -5.15 -26.22 -20.98
C SER A 193 -6.47 -25.87 -20.31
N TYR A 194 -7.50 -25.59 -21.10
CA TYR A 194 -8.87 -25.50 -20.59
C TYR A 194 -9.33 -26.94 -20.34
N ASP A 195 -9.05 -27.46 -19.15
CA ASP A 195 -9.59 -28.75 -18.73
C ASP A 195 -10.95 -28.49 -18.05
N GLU A 196 -12.01 -28.92 -18.73
CA GLU A 196 -13.43 -28.76 -18.38
C GLU A 196 -13.80 -29.33 -16.99
N GLU A 197 -12.88 -30.07 -16.37
CA GLU A 197 -13.04 -30.79 -15.10
C GLU A 197 -12.99 -29.88 -13.85
N SER A 198 -12.34 -28.71 -13.91
CA SER A 198 -12.22 -27.82 -12.73
C SER A 198 -13.51 -27.05 -12.40
N VAL A 199 -14.46 -26.99 -13.34
CA VAL A 199 -15.78 -26.36 -13.09
C VAL A 199 -16.65 -27.25 -12.21
N VAL A 200 -16.48 -28.58 -12.28
CA VAL A 200 -17.24 -29.55 -11.47
C VAL A 200 -16.83 -29.51 -9.99
N SER A 201 -15.57 -29.20 -9.69
CA SER A 201 -15.11 -29.09 -8.29
C SER A 201 -15.54 -27.77 -7.62
N ALA A 202 -15.80 -26.71 -8.38
CA ALA A 202 -16.25 -25.43 -7.82
C ALA A 202 -17.74 -25.48 -7.44
N THR A 203 -18.55 -26.27 -8.15
CA THR A 203 -19.98 -26.47 -7.83
C THR A 203 -20.20 -27.25 -6.53
N ASP A 204 -19.28 -28.16 -6.16
CA ASP A 204 -19.37 -28.92 -4.90
C ASP A 204 -19.23 -28.03 -3.64
N PHE A 205 -18.52 -26.91 -3.71
CA PHE A 205 -18.36 -26.01 -2.55
C PHE A 205 -19.65 -25.22 -2.23
N ASP A 206 -20.44 -24.89 -3.25
CA ASP A 206 -21.72 -24.20 -3.08
C ASP A 206 -22.77 -25.17 -2.50
N ASP A 207 -22.77 -26.43 -2.93
CA ASP A 207 -23.67 -27.46 -2.41
C ASP A 207 -23.40 -27.78 -0.93
N VAL A 208 -22.13 -27.86 -0.52
CA VAL A 208 -21.75 -28.04 0.90
C VAL A 208 -22.13 -26.83 1.76
N ALA A 209 -22.04 -25.62 1.22
CA ALA A 209 -22.44 -24.40 1.93
C ALA A 209 -23.96 -24.33 2.13
N VAL A 210 -24.75 -24.78 1.15
CA VAL A 210 -26.22 -24.86 1.23
C VAL A 210 -26.65 -25.93 2.22
N GLU A 211 -26.02 -27.12 2.22
CA GLU A 211 -26.34 -28.20 3.15
C GLU A 211 -26.01 -27.82 4.61
N ALA A 212 -24.89 -27.12 4.83
CA ALA A 212 -24.54 -26.58 6.15
C ALA A 212 -25.55 -25.53 6.66
N GLN A 213 -26.18 -24.76 5.76
CA GLN A 213 -27.24 -23.81 6.14
C GLN A 213 -28.56 -24.51 6.46
N GLU A 214 -28.94 -25.54 5.70
CA GLU A 214 -30.15 -26.33 6.00
C GLU A 214 -30.08 -27.04 7.35
N VAL A 215 -28.94 -27.67 7.67
CA VAL A 215 -28.76 -28.37 8.96
C VAL A 215 -28.83 -27.37 10.12
N LYS A 216 -28.29 -26.16 9.94
CA LYS A 216 -28.35 -25.11 10.97
C LYS A 216 -29.78 -24.58 11.15
N ALA A 217 -30.57 -24.49 10.09
CA ALA A 217 -31.99 -24.09 10.15
C ALA A 217 -32.86 -25.17 10.81
N LYS A 218 -32.67 -26.45 10.46
CA LYS A 218 -33.39 -27.59 11.07
C LYS A 218 -33.10 -27.71 12.57
N ASN A 219 -31.84 -27.54 12.98
CA ASN A 219 -31.47 -27.57 14.39
C ASN A 219 -32.01 -26.37 15.18
N ALA A 220 -32.12 -25.18 14.57
CA ALA A 220 -32.73 -24.03 15.21
C ALA A 220 -34.25 -24.18 15.41
N ALA A 221 -34.94 -24.86 14.49
CA ALA A 221 -36.37 -25.14 14.61
C ALA A 221 -36.69 -26.15 15.72
N VAL A 222 -35.83 -27.15 15.93
CA VAL A 222 -35.97 -28.13 17.02
C VAL A 222 -35.78 -27.48 18.41
N VAL A 223 -34.91 -26.49 18.52
CA VAL A 223 -34.67 -25.75 19.79
C VAL A 223 -35.80 -24.78 20.13
N LEU A 224 -36.59 -24.32 19.15
CA LEU A 224 -37.75 -23.43 19.38
C LEU A 224 -39.06 -24.20 19.64
N ALA A 225 -39.08 -25.52 19.45
CA ALA A 225 -40.25 -26.38 19.67
C ALA A 225 -40.18 -27.20 20.98
N ALA A 226 -39.18 -26.95 21.83
CA ALA A 226 -39.03 -27.51 23.18
C ALA A 226 -39.14 -26.41 24.23
#